data_AF-A0AAV5KVY0-F1
#
_entry.id   AF-A0AAV5KVY0-F1
#
_cell.length_a   1.000
_cell.length_b   1.000
_cell.length_c   1.000
_cell.angle_alpha   90.00
_cell.angle_beta   90.00
_cell.angle_gamma   90.00
#
_symmetry.space_group_name_H-M   'P 1'
#
loop_
_entity.id
_entity.type
_entity.pdbx_description
1 polymer ?
#
loop_
_entity_poly.entity_id
_entity_poly.type
_entity_poly.pdbx_seq_one_letter_code
_entity_poly.pdbx_strand_id
1 'polypeptide(L)'
;MEDWPRIKSLSAYIGSLLDAIRNGSDVRGYFTWSFLDVLEMLDGYQSGYGLYYVDLDDPDLRRYPKLSANWYSQFLKGKTMNSNGTFEQEVLWFAS
;
A
#
# COMPACT_ATOMS: atom_id res chain seq x y z
N MET A 1 -2.14 -6.65 -11.74
CA MET A 1 -1.31 -7.67 -11.07
C MET A 1 -1.82 -7.82 -9.65
N GLU A 2 -2.25 -9.03 -9.27
CA GLU A 2 -2.78 -9.29 -7.93
C GLU A 2 -1.65 -9.51 -6.92
N ASP A 3 -1.69 -8.78 -5.81
CA ASP A 3 -0.68 -8.82 -4.75
C ASP A 3 -1.31 -8.71 -3.34
N TRP A 4 -2.36 -9.49 -3.10
CA TRP A 4 -3.09 -9.57 -1.82
C TRP A 4 -2.23 -9.64 -0.56
N PRO A 5 -1.11 -10.40 -0.52
CA PRO A 5 -0.23 -10.41 0.65
C PRO A 5 0.26 -9.00 1.04
N ARG A 6 0.54 -8.13 0.06
CA ARG A 6 0.97 -6.75 0.31
C ARG A 6 -0.12 -5.92 0.95
N ILE A 7 -1.37 -6.06 0.51
CA ILE A 7 -2.52 -5.39 1.12
C ILE A 7 -2.63 -5.79 2.59
N LYS A 8 -2.55 -7.10 2.88
CA LYS A 8 -2.60 -7.63 4.25
C LYS A 8 -1.47 -7.07 5.12
N SER A 9 -0.25 -7.02 4.59
CA SER A 9 0.90 -6.44 5.28
C SER A 9 0.70 -4.95 5.55
N LEU A 10 0.34 -4.15 4.54
CA LEU A 10 0.10 -2.72 4.69
C LEU A 10 -0.99 -2.44 5.73
N SER A 11 -2.14 -3.13 5.64
CA SER A 11 -3.23 -2.94 6.61
C SER A 11 -2.80 -3.27 8.04
N ALA A 12 -2.00 -4.34 8.22
CA ALA A 12 -1.53 -4.73 9.54
C ALA A 12 -0.56 -3.69 10.12
N TYR A 13 0.43 -3.24 9.35
CA TYR A 13 1.41 -2.26 9.82
C TYR A 13 0.79 -0.89 10.10
N ILE A 14 -0.15 -0.45 9.28
CA ILE A 14 -0.89 0.80 9.53
C ILE A 14 -1.74 0.69 10.80
N GLY A 15 -2.38 -0.47 11.03
CA GLY A 15 -3.10 -0.74 12.28
C GLY A 15 -2.18 -0.68 13.50
N SER A 16 -1.02 -1.34 13.45
CA SER A 16 -0.04 -1.28 14.53
C SER A 16 0.52 0.13 14.76
N LEU A 17 0.66 0.94 13.71
CA LEU A 17 1.05 2.34 13.85
C LEU A 17 0.00 3.16 14.60
N LEU A 18 -1.28 2.93 14.31
CA LEU A 18 -2.38 3.59 15.01
C LEU A 18 -2.38 3.22 16.50
N ASP A 19 -2.12 1.95 16.83
CA ASP A 19 -2.00 1.51 18.22
C ASP A 19 -0.80 2.18 18.92
N ALA A 20 0.34 2.33 18.24
CA ALA A 20 1.50 3.04 18.78
C ALA A 20 1.20 4.53 19.07
N ILE A 21 0.46 5.20 18.18
CA ILE A 21 -0.02 6.58 18.37
C ILE A 21 -0.93 6.67 19.59
N ARG A 22 -1.91 5.76 19.72
CA ARG A 22 -2.82 5.70 20.87
C ARG A 22 -2.10 5.46 22.19
N ASN A 23 -0.97 4.76 22.14
CA ASN A 23 -0.11 4.50 23.29
C ASN A 23 0.90 5.64 23.58
N GLY A 24 0.77 6.79 22.92
CA GLY A 24 1.53 8.00 23.23
C GLY A 24 2.80 8.21 22.41
N SER A 25 3.02 7.42 21.35
CA SER A 25 4.15 7.65 20.43
C SER A 25 3.89 8.89 19.55
N ASP A 26 4.88 9.79 19.44
CA ASP A 26 4.85 10.92 18.50
C ASP A 26 5.21 10.46 17.07
N VAL A 27 4.21 9.94 16.36
CA VAL A 27 4.34 9.53 14.95
C VAL A 27 3.74 10.60 14.06
N ARG A 28 4.54 11.10 13.11
CA ARG A 28 4.13 12.18 12.18
C ARG A 28 3.89 11.74 10.75
N GLY A 29 4.14 10.47 10.42
CA GLY A 29 3.90 9.95 9.07
C GLY A 29 4.27 8.48 8.91
N TYR A 30 3.87 7.92 7.77
CA TYR A 30 4.16 6.56 7.34
C TYR A 30 4.54 6.58 5.86
N PHE A 31 5.67 5.96 5.51
CA PHE A 31 6.13 5.85 4.13
C PHE A 31 6.21 4.38 3.74
N THR A 32 5.51 4.01 2.68
CA THR A 32 5.55 2.65 2.14
C THR A 32 6.82 2.45 1.30
N TRP A 33 7.58 1.41 1.61
CA TRP A 33 8.62 0.91 0.71
C TRP A 33 7.97 -0.08 -0.27
N SER A 34 7.92 0.20 -1.57
CA SER A 34 8.32 1.43 -2.27
C SER A 34 7.19 1.91 -3.18
N PHE A 35 7.35 3.09 -3.77
CA PHE A 35 6.38 3.58 -4.75
C PHE A 35 6.44 2.74 -6.05
N LEU A 36 7.63 2.54 -6.60
CA LEU A 36 7.89 1.73 -7.79
C LEU A 36 8.69 0.49 -7.42
N ASP A 37 8.61 -0.57 -8.23
CA ASP A 37 9.61 -1.64 -8.19
C ASP A 37 11.01 -1.05 -8.41
N VAL A 38 11.95 -1.49 -7.58
CA VAL A 38 13.33 -1.00 -7.55
C VAL A 38 14.29 -2.17 -7.70
N LEU A 39 15.56 -1.86 -8.00
CA LEU A 39 16.63 -2.83 -7.86
C LEU A 39 16.88 -3.07 -6.37
N GLU A 40 16.65 -4.30 -5.92
CA GLU A 40 16.83 -4.68 -4.54
C GLU A 40 18.21 -5.29 -4.34
N MET A 41 18.92 -4.82 -3.32
CA MET A 41 20.35 -5.12 -3.15
C MET A 41 20.64 -6.62 -3.03
N LEU A 42 19.71 -7.39 -2.48
CA LEU A 42 19.88 -8.81 -2.19
C LEU A 42 19.26 -9.73 -3.24
N ASP A 43 18.32 -9.23 -4.05
CA ASP A 43 17.48 -10.06 -4.93
C ASP A 43 17.39 -9.52 -6.38
N GLY A 44 18.12 -8.44 -6.68
CA GLY A 44 18.09 -7.79 -7.98
C GLY A 44 16.68 -7.33 -8.33
N TYR A 45 16.18 -7.80 -9.49
CA TYR A 45 14.83 -7.51 -9.97
C TYR A 45 13.86 -8.69 -9.81
N GLN A 46 14.25 -9.73 -9.06
CA GLN A 46 13.42 -10.93 -8.92
C GLN A 46 12.20 -10.69 -8.02
N SER A 47 12.30 -9.74 -7.08
CA SER A 47 11.20 -9.33 -6.22
C SER A 47 10.73 -7.91 -6.52
N GLY A 48 9.46 -7.77 -6.90
CA GLY A 48 8.82 -6.47 -7.11
C GLY A 48 8.15 -5.95 -5.82
N TYR A 49 8.85 -5.16 -5.01
CA TYR A 49 8.36 -4.62 -3.73
C TYR A 49 7.41 -3.43 -3.84
N GLY A 50 7.48 -2.69 -4.94
CA GLY A 50 6.74 -1.45 -5.12
C GLY A 50 5.24 -1.64 -5.29
N LEU A 51 4.51 -0.56 -5.07
CA LEU A 51 3.08 -0.45 -5.41
C LEU A 51 2.86 -0.49 -6.93
N TYR A 52 3.83 -0.03 -7.71
CA TYR A 52 3.81 -0.07 -9.17
C TYR A 52 4.85 -1.04 -9.70
N TYR A 53 4.43 -1.93 -10.59
CA TYR A 53 5.33 -2.73 -11.40
C TYR A 53 6.00 -1.85 -12.46
N VAL A 54 7.29 -2.05 -12.69
CA VAL A 54 8.04 -1.41 -13.78
C VAL A 54 8.38 -2.49 -14.79
N ASP A 55 7.95 -2.30 -16.03
CA ASP A 55 8.35 -3.15 -17.15
C ASP A 55 9.78 -2.79 -17.56
N LEU A 56 10.73 -3.67 -17.27
CA LEU A 56 12.15 -3.47 -17.57
C LEU A 56 12.51 -3.85 -19.02
N ASP A 57 11.61 -4.55 -19.72
CA ASP A 57 11.78 -4.91 -21.14
C ASP A 57 11.23 -3.79 -22.05
N ASP A 58 10.35 -2.94 -21.53
CA ASP A 58 9.86 -1.73 -22.20
C ASP A 58 10.93 -0.60 -22.16
N PRO A 59 11.38 -0.05 -23.31
CA PRO A 59 12.36 1.03 -23.35
C PRO A 59 11.90 2.33 -22.67
N ASP A 60 10.59 2.55 -22.55
CA ASP A 60 10.00 3.70 -21.86
C ASP A 60 9.81 3.44 -20.35
N LEU A 61 10.19 2.24 -19.88
CA LEU A 61 10.08 1.77 -18.50
C LEU A 61 8.67 1.95 -17.95
N ARG A 62 7.67 1.47 -18.69
CA ARG A 62 6.27 1.72 -18.37
C ARG A 62 5.90 1.16 -16.99
N ARG A 63 5.09 1.93 -16.26
CA ARG A 63 4.68 1.59 -14.88
C ARG A 63 3.22 1.17 -14.86
N TYR A 64 2.94 0.09 -14.13
CA TYR A 64 1.60 -0.49 -14.01
C TYR A 64 1.20 -0.57 -12.53
N PRO A 65 0.06 0.01 -12.12
CA PRO A 65 -0.40 -0.10 -10.74
C PRO A 65 -0.71 -1.55 -10.40
N LYS A 66 -0.20 -2.02 -9.25
CA LYS A 66 -0.62 -3.30 -8.66
C LYS A 66 -1.94 -3.11 -7.90
N LEU A 67 -2.57 -4.21 -7.51
CA LEU A 67 -3.82 -4.17 -6.75
C LEU A 67 -3.64 -3.37 -5.44
N SER A 68 -2.52 -3.56 -4.76
CA SER A 68 -2.13 -2.78 -3.57
C SER A 68 -2.03 -1.27 -3.80
N ALA A 69 -1.64 -0.80 -5.00
CA ALA A 69 -1.61 0.63 -5.31
C ALA A 69 -3.02 1.23 -5.31
N ASN A 70 -3.98 0.52 -5.92
CA ASN A 70 -5.38 0.94 -5.92
C ASN A 70 -5.93 0.90 -4.49
N TRP A 71 -5.74 -0.21 -3.78
CA TRP A 71 -6.16 -0.34 -2.39
C TRP A 71 -5.61 0.79 -1.51
N TYR A 72 -4.30 1.06 -1.58
CA TYR A 72 -3.65 2.10 -0.78
C TYR A 72 -4.20 3.50 -1.14
N SER A 73 -4.46 3.79 -2.42
CA SER A 73 -5.10 5.03 -2.83
C SER A 73 -6.51 5.19 -2.27
N GLN A 74 -7.32 4.14 -2.26
CA GLN A 74 -8.69 4.19 -1.71
C GLN A 74 -8.68 4.29 -0.18
N PHE A 75 -7.77 3.56 0.49
CA PHE A 75 -7.54 3.67 1.93
C PHE A 75 -7.21 5.12 2.32
N LEU A 76 -6.26 5.76 1.63
CA LEU A 76 -5.89 7.16 1.87
C LEU A 76 -7.03 8.14 1.59
N LYS A 77 -8.01 7.76 0.75
CA LYS A 77 -9.24 8.53 0.50
C LYS A 77 -10.37 8.22 1.51
N GLY A 78 -10.09 7.42 2.55
CA GLY A 78 -11.07 7.04 3.57
C GLY A 78 -12.13 6.05 3.09
N LYS A 79 -11.82 5.24 2.07
CA LYS A 79 -12.72 4.18 1.58
C LYS A 79 -12.30 2.81 2.07
N THR A 80 -13.28 1.96 2.31
CA THR A 80 -13.08 0.61 2.83
C THR A 80 -13.24 -0.40 1.69
N MET A 81 -12.30 -1.32 1.56
CA MET A 81 -12.42 -2.43 0.61
C MET A 81 -13.15 -3.57 1.31
N ASN A 82 -14.27 -4.01 0.74
CA ASN A 82 -15.03 -5.13 1.28
C ASN A 82 -14.37 -6.48 0.91
N SER A 83 -14.88 -7.56 1.50
CA SER A 83 -14.31 -8.92 1.36
C SER A 83 -14.23 -9.42 -0.07
N ASN A 84 -14.98 -8.81 -0.99
CA ASN A 84 -15.07 -9.20 -2.39
C ASN A 84 -14.18 -8.32 -3.29
N GLY A 85 -13.38 -7.42 -2.70
CA GLY A 85 -12.46 -6.55 -3.44
C GLY A 85 -13.09 -5.30 -4.06
N THR A 86 -14.34 -4.96 -3.71
CA THR A 86 -14.99 -3.71 -4.13
C THR A 86 -14.87 -2.64 -3.05
N PHE A 87 -14.89 -1.37 -3.44
CA PHE A 87 -14.69 -0.26 -2.51
C PHE A 87 -16.03 0.40 -2.18
N GLU A 88 -16.31 0.57 -0.90
CA GLU A 88 -17.44 1.32 -0.38
C GLU A 88 -16.94 2.59 0.32
N GLN A 89 -17.77 3.62 0.29
CA GLN A 89 -17.49 4.88 0.96
C GLN A 89 -18.06 4.83 2.37
N GLU A 90 -17.19 4.80 3.39
CA GLU A 90 -17.63 5.05 4.77
C GLU A 90 -17.66 6.56 5.03
N VAL A 91 -18.79 7.05 5.54
CA VAL A 91 -18.88 8.35 6.21
C VAL A 91 -18.27 8.14 7.59
N LEU A 92 -17.00 8.50 7.76
CA LEU A 92 -16.27 8.25 9.00
C LEU A 92 -16.88 9.04 10.19
N TRP A 93 -17.38 8.31 11.18
CA TRP A 93 -17.89 8.81 12.47
C TRP A 93 -16.77 9.18 13.48
N PHE A 94 -15.63 9.72 13.05
CA PHE A 94 -14.54 10.11 13.96
C PHE A 94 -14.79 11.46 14.67
N ALA A 95 -16.02 11.70 15.13
CA ALA A 95 -16.38 12.82 16.00
C ALA A 95 -17.20 12.31 17.19
N SER A 96 -16.51 11.73 18.17
CA SER A 96 -16.94 11.66 19.58
C SER A 96 -15.75 11.38 20.47
#